data_AF-A0A6F9DKT3-F1
#
_entry.id   AF-A0A6F9DKT3-F1
#
_cell.length_a   1.000
_cell.length_b   1.000
_cell.length_c   1.000
_cell.angle_alpha   90.00
_cell.angle_beta   90.00
_cell.angle_gamma   90.00
#
_symmetry.space_group_name_H-M   'P 1'
#
loop_
_entity.id
_entity.type
_entity.pdbx_description
1 polymer ?
#
loop_
_entity_poly.entity_id
_entity_poly.type
_entity_poly.pdbx_seq_one_letter_code
_entity_poly.pdbx_strand_id
1 'polypeptide(L)'
;MILQESKAANVDPAVVAAIISRETNAGRALKNGYGDGGNGFGLMQVDKRYHTGVGDWNSAEHVRQGINILVDSVTAVQKKFPGWSKAQQLQGGIAGYNFGPKNVQSWERLDYTTKEGPRDYSNDVVARAQYYRENGYK
;
A
#
# COMPACT_ATOMS: atom_id res chain seq x y z
N MET A 1 -7.81 13.97 -5.76
CA MET A 1 -7.63 12.54 -6.09
C MET A 1 -7.51 11.67 -4.84
N ILE A 2 -6.38 11.64 -4.11
CA ILE A 2 -6.19 10.74 -2.94
C ILE A 2 -7.38 10.80 -1.97
N LEU A 3 -7.73 11.99 -1.45
CA LEU A 3 -8.87 12.15 -0.52
C LEU A 3 -10.19 11.59 -1.08
N GLN A 4 -10.46 11.81 -2.36
CA GLN A 4 -11.70 11.40 -3.01
C GLN A 4 -11.79 9.88 -3.18
N GLU A 5 -10.72 9.26 -3.69
CA GLU A 5 -10.68 7.82 -3.92
C GLU A 5 -10.63 7.03 -2.62
N SER A 6 -9.88 7.53 -1.63
CA SER A 6 -9.84 6.98 -0.27
C SER A 6 -11.22 7.01 0.39
N LYS A 7 -11.93 8.15 0.30
CA LYS A 7 -13.30 8.29 0.83
C LYS A 7 -14.27 7.32 0.15
N ALA A 8 -14.18 7.15 -1.18
CA ALA A 8 -15.05 6.23 -1.91
C ALA A 8 -14.88 4.76 -1.48
N ALA A 9 -13.66 4.38 -1.08
CA ALA A 9 -13.35 3.02 -0.62
C ALA A 9 -13.39 2.84 0.92
N ASN A 10 -13.73 3.89 1.68
CA ASN A 10 -13.66 3.92 3.14
C ASN A 10 -12.27 3.52 3.69
N VAL A 11 -11.22 4.02 3.05
CA VAL A 11 -9.81 3.85 3.47
C VAL A 11 -9.29 5.19 3.96
N ASP A 12 -8.48 5.18 5.02
CA ASP A 12 -7.85 6.41 5.53
C ASP A 12 -6.90 7.01 4.45
N PRO A 13 -7.14 8.26 4.01
CA PRO A 13 -6.32 8.87 2.96
C PRO A 13 -4.84 9.04 3.35
N ALA A 14 -4.52 9.11 4.65
CA ALA A 14 -3.15 9.18 5.11
C ALA A 14 -2.38 7.88 4.83
N VAL A 15 -3.04 6.73 4.90
CA VAL A 15 -2.44 5.43 4.55
C VAL A 15 -2.12 5.39 3.06
N VAL A 16 -3.04 5.86 2.21
CA VAL A 16 -2.83 5.91 0.76
C VAL A 16 -1.70 6.86 0.40
N ALA A 17 -1.66 8.05 1.01
CA ALA A 17 -0.56 8.99 0.82
C ALA A 17 0.79 8.41 1.27
N ALA A 18 0.81 7.67 2.39
CA ALA A 18 2.00 7.01 2.90
C ALA A 18 2.53 5.91 1.98
N ILE A 19 1.64 5.08 1.41
CA ILE A 19 2.03 4.07 0.41
C ILE A 19 2.62 4.76 -0.82
N ILE A 20 1.95 5.79 -1.37
CA ILE A 20 2.48 6.54 -2.53
C ILE A 20 3.86 7.15 -2.23
N SER A 21 4.05 7.66 -1.01
CA SER A 21 5.32 8.19 -0.53
C SER A 21 6.41 7.11 -0.49
N ARG A 22 6.11 5.94 0.08
CA ARG A 22 7.05 4.81 0.18
C ARG A 22 7.39 4.23 -1.19
N GLU A 23 6.39 4.04 -2.04
CA GLU A 23 6.53 3.37 -3.33
C GLU A 23 7.28 4.20 -4.36
N THR A 24 7.00 5.51 -4.43
CA THR A 24 7.43 6.32 -5.58
C THR A 24 7.97 7.69 -5.24
N ASN A 25 8.05 8.05 -3.96
CA ASN A 25 8.29 9.44 -3.53
C ASN A 25 7.35 10.41 -4.26
N ALA A 26 6.05 10.09 -4.25
CA ALA A 26 5.00 10.82 -4.99
C ALA A 26 5.30 10.97 -6.50
N GLY A 27 5.79 9.90 -7.12
CA GLY A 27 6.11 9.83 -8.54
C GLY A 27 7.53 10.30 -8.91
N ARG A 28 8.28 10.91 -8.00
CA ARG A 28 9.63 11.43 -8.29
C ARG A 28 10.65 10.33 -8.62
N ALA A 29 10.40 9.10 -8.17
CA ALA A 29 11.26 7.95 -8.45
C ALA A 29 10.90 7.22 -9.76
N LEU A 30 9.82 7.60 -10.44
CA LEU A 30 9.32 6.90 -11.63
C LEU A 30 10.00 7.35 -12.91
N LYS A 31 10.11 6.41 -13.86
CA LYS A 31 10.47 6.68 -15.26
C LYS A 31 9.28 6.32 -16.15
N ASN A 32 8.66 7.32 -16.76
CA ASN A 32 7.45 7.15 -17.59
C ASN A 32 6.33 6.35 -16.89
N GLY A 33 6.16 6.57 -15.58
CA GLY A 33 5.16 5.86 -14.78
C GLY A 33 5.58 4.49 -14.25
N TYR A 34 6.79 4.02 -14.54
CA TYR A 34 7.27 2.72 -14.08
C TYR A 34 8.41 2.83 -13.06
N GLY A 35 8.40 1.90 -12.09
CA GLY A 35 9.47 1.64 -11.13
C GLY A 35 9.77 0.14 -11.06
N ASP A 36 10.49 -0.33 -10.03
CA ASP A 36 10.84 -1.74 -9.79
C ASP A 36 11.30 -2.52 -11.05
N GLY A 37 12.39 -2.04 -11.68
CA GLY A 37 12.91 -2.67 -12.90
C GLY A 37 11.91 -2.70 -14.09
N GLY A 38 10.85 -1.89 -14.04
CA GLY A 38 9.77 -1.84 -15.02
C GLY A 38 8.54 -2.69 -14.67
N ASN A 39 8.47 -3.31 -13.49
CA ASN A 39 7.31 -4.14 -13.08
C ASN A 39 6.23 -3.35 -12.37
N GLY A 40 6.61 -2.41 -11.50
CA GLY A 40 5.67 -1.58 -10.76
C GLY A 40 5.16 -0.42 -11.62
N PHE A 41 3.84 -0.28 -11.73
CA PHE A 41 3.18 0.79 -12.48
C PHE A 41 2.55 1.83 -11.54
N GLY A 42 2.78 3.11 -11.85
CA GLY A 42 2.15 4.29 -11.27
C GLY A 42 2.42 4.56 -9.79
N LEU A 43 1.71 5.54 -9.25
CA LEU A 43 1.97 6.14 -7.92
C LEU A 43 1.97 5.13 -6.77
N MET A 44 1.15 4.08 -6.86
CA MET A 44 1.05 2.99 -5.87
C MET A 44 1.76 1.69 -6.30
N GLN A 45 2.57 1.72 -7.37
CA GLN A 45 3.36 0.60 -7.88
C GLN A 45 2.60 -0.72 -8.01
N VAL A 46 1.49 -0.70 -8.78
CA VAL A 46 0.74 -1.92 -9.10
C VAL A 46 1.64 -2.84 -9.94
N ASP A 47 1.90 -4.05 -9.44
CA ASP A 47 2.79 -5.01 -10.09
C ASP A 47 2.11 -5.66 -11.31
N LYS A 48 2.65 -5.37 -12.49
CA LYS A 48 2.11 -5.85 -13.77
C LYS A 48 2.15 -7.38 -13.95
N ARG A 49 2.94 -8.08 -13.13
CA ARG A 49 3.03 -9.56 -13.15
C ARG A 49 1.78 -10.22 -12.58
N TYR A 50 1.04 -9.49 -11.74
CA TYR A 50 -0.14 -9.99 -11.04
C TYR A 50 -1.43 -9.24 -11.42
N HIS A 51 -1.31 -8.02 -11.95
CA HIS A 51 -2.44 -7.16 -12.28
C HIS A 51 -2.22 -6.44 -13.61
N THR A 52 -3.29 -6.19 -14.37
CA THR A 52 -3.24 -5.25 -15.50
C THR A 52 -3.39 -3.84 -14.97
N GLY A 53 -2.41 -2.96 -15.19
CA GLY A 53 -2.51 -1.54 -14.80
C GLY A 53 -3.68 -0.82 -15.50
N VAL A 54 -4.36 0.07 -14.78
CA VAL A 54 -5.53 0.81 -15.28
C VAL A 54 -5.30 2.32 -15.19
N GLY A 55 -5.66 3.04 -16.25
CA GLY A 55 -5.52 4.50 -16.32
C GLY A 55 -4.07 4.96 -16.51
N ASP A 56 -3.86 6.27 -16.40
CA ASP A 56 -2.51 6.83 -16.40
C ASP A 56 -1.83 6.60 -15.04
N TRP A 57 -0.51 6.56 -15.04
CA TRP A 57 0.31 6.23 -13.87
C TRP A 57 0.05 7.12 -12.63
N ASN A 58 -0.52 8.31 -12.84
CA ASN A 58 -0.88 9.29 -11.82
C ASN A 58 -2.39 9.63 -11.79
N SER A 59 -3.24 8.79 -12.39
CA SER A 59 -4.67 9.04 -12.51
C SER A 59 -5.48 8.53 -11.30
N ALA A 60 -6.74 8.97 -11.22
CA ALA A 60 -7.66 8.55 -10.18
C ALA A 60 -8.01 7.06 -10.29
N GLU A 61 -8.13 6.55 -11.53
CA GLU A 61 -8.32 5.14 -11.82
C GLU A 61 -7.17 4.29 -11.28
N HIS A 62 -5.92 4.74 -11.48
CA HIS A 62 -4.74 4.05 -10.95
C HIS A 62 -4.72 4.03 -9.43
N VAL A 63 -4.98 5.16 -8.78
CA VAL A 63 -5.04 5.22 -7.31
C VAL A 63 -6.17 4.35 -6.76
N ARG A 64 -7.34 4.35 -7.41
CA ARG A 64 -8.46 3.47 -7.04
C ARG A 64 -8.08 2.00 -7.17
N GLN A 65 -7.37 1.63 -8.23
CA GLN A 65 -6.87 0.26 -8.40
C GLN A 65 -5.94 -0.15 -7.25
N GLY A 66 -4.95 0.69 -6.92
CA GLY A 66 -4.04 0.42 -5.80
C GLY A 66 -4.77 0.31 -4.45
N ILE A 67 -5.76 1.17 -4.21
CA ILE A 67 -6.61 1.10 -3.01
C ILE A 67 -7.37 -0.22 -2.94
N ASN A 68 -7.96 -0.69 -4.04
CA ASN A 68 -8.68 -1.96 -4.05
C ASN A 68 -7.77 -3.15 -3.73
N ILE A 69 -6.54 -3.17 -4.26
CA ILE A 69 -5.54 -4.20 -3.94
C ILE A 69 -5.16 -4.16 -2.44
N LEU A 70 -5.03 -2.95 -1.87
CA LEU A 70 -4.82 -2.79 -0.43
C LEU A 70 -5.99 -3.33 0.39
N VAL A 71 -7.23 -3.02 0.00
CA VAL A 71 -8.45 -3.52 0.67
C VAL A 71 -8.51 -5.05 0.62
N ASP A 72 -8.16 -5.66 -0.51
CA ASP A 72 -8.10 -7.11 -0.66
C ASP A 72 -7.03 -7.72 0.25
N SER A 73 -5.85 -7.10 0.35
CA SER A 73 -4.79 -7.52 1.26
C SER A 73 -5.21 -7.44 2.73
N VAL A 74 -5.80 -6.31 3.15
CA VAL A 74 -6.32 -6.14 4.52
C VAL A 74 -7.40 -7.18 4.82
N THR A 75 -8.32 -7.41 3.89
CA THR A 75 -9.39 -8.41 4.04
C THR A 75 -8.83 -9.83 4.18
N ALA A 76 -7.82 -10.17 3.39
CA ALA A 76 -7.15 -11.46 3.49
C ALA A 76 -6.45 -11.65 4.85
N VAL A 77 -5.79 -10.61 5.37
CA VAL A 77 -5.15 -10.64 6.69
C VAL A 77 -6.17 -10.71 7.82
N GLN A 78 -7.29 -9.98 7.74
CA GLN A 78 -8.38 -10.06 8.71
C GLN A 78 -8.93 -11.49 8.81
N LYS A 79 -9.10 -12.17 7.68
CA LYS A 79 -9.53 -13.58 7.63
C LYS A 79 -8.47 -14.53 8.19
N LYS A 80 -7.19 -14.31 7.88
CA LYS A 80 -6.08 -15.17 8.33
C LYS A 80 -5.79 -15.02 9.82
N PHE A 81 -5.97 -13.81 10.37
CA PHE A 81 -5.66 -13.48 11.77
C PHE A 81 -6.84 -12.75 12.45
N PRO A 82 -7.96 -13.46 12.71
CA PRO A 82 -9.15 -12.83 13.30
C PRO A 82 -8.92 -12.34 14.73
N GLY A 83 -7.94 -12.90 15.46
CA GLY A 83 -7.58 -12.49 16.82
C GLY A 83 -6.66 -11.26 16.91
N TRP A 84 -6.13 -10.76 15.78
CA TRP A 84 -5.37 -9.51 15.77
C TRP A 84 -6.29 -8.31 15.97
N SER A 85 -5.79 -7.27 16.63
CA SER A 85 -6.50 -6.00 16.70
C SER A 85 -6.71 -5.40 15.29
N LYS A 86 -7.69 -4.49 15.15
CA LYS A 86 -7.93 -3.82 13.85
C LYS A 86 -6.71 -3.06 13.34
N ALA A 87 -5.92 -2.47 14.23
CA ALA A 87 -4.66 -1.81 13.89
C ALA A 87 -3.62 -2.82 13.38
N GLN A 88 -3.47 -3.97 14.04
CA GLN A 88 -2.58 -5.05 13.58
C GLN A 88 -3.03 -5.65 12.25
N GLN A 89 -4.35 -5.81 12.04
CA GLN A 89 -4.91 -6.29 10.77
C GLN A 89 -4.65 -5.29 9.63
N LEU A 90 -4.79 -3.99 9.88
CA LEU A 90 -4.46 -2.94 8.92
C LEU A 90 -2.97 -2.96 8.57
N GLN A 91 -2.09 -2.92 9.57
CA GLN A 91 -0.64 -2.97 9.34
C GLN A 91 -0.21 -4.26 8.64
N GLY A 92 -0.82 -5.39 9.02
CA GLY A 92 -0.61 -6.67 8.34
C GLY A 92 -1.04 -6.64 6.87
N GLY A 93 -2.16 -5.98 6.55
CA GLY A 93 -2.60 -5.77 5.18
C GLY A 93 -1.67 -4.86 4.38
N ILE A 94 -1.09 -3.84 5.01
CA ILE A 94 -0.06 -2.97 4.39
C ILE A 94 1.20 -3.79 4.07
N ALA A 95 1.68 -4.62 5.01
CA ALA A 95 2.77 -5.55 4.75
C ALA A 95 2.43 -6.54 3.61
N GLY A 96 1.22 -7.10 3.65
CA GLY A 96 0.70 -7.99 2.61
C GLY A 96 0.54 -7.33 1.23
N TYR A 97 0.38 -6.00 1.16
CA TYR A 97 0.37 -5.27 -0.10
C TYR A 97 1.73 -5.35 -0.81
N ASN A 98 2.83 -5.25 -0.05
CA ASN A 98 4.18 -5.29 -0.60
C ASN A 98 4.62 -6.69 -1.05
N PHE A 99 4.33 -7.73 -0.25
CA PHE A 99 4.88 -9.07 -0.50
C PHE A 99 3.83 -10.17 -0.69
N GLY A 100 2.55 -9.80 -0.76
CA GLY A 100 1.42 -10.71 -0.87
C GLY A 100 0.87 -11.16 0.50
N PRO A 101 -0.46 -11.09 0.73
CA PRO A 101 -1.07 -11.39 2.04
C PRO A 101 -0.89 -12.86 2.49
N LYS A 102 -0.65 -13.80 1.57
CA LYS A 102 -0.33 -15.19 1.89
C LYS A 102 0.94 -15.33 2.73
N ASN A 103 1.90 -14.42 2.54
CA ASN A 103 3.21 -14.45 3.18
C ASN A 103 3.21 -13.76 4.56
N VAL A 104 2.12 -13.11 4.99
CA VAL A 104 1.99 -12.57 6.35
C VAL A 104 1.86 -13.75 7.31
N GLN A 105 2.86 -14.03 8.16
CA GLN A 105 2.86 -15.23 9.02
C GLN A 105 2.61 -14.96 10.51
N SER A 106 3.26 -13.94 11.08
CA SER A 106 3.12 -13.58 12.49
C SER A 106 3.34 -12.08 12.71
N TRP A 107 2.95 -11.59 13.88
CA TRP A 107 3.09 -10.18 14.22
C TRP A 107 4.56 -9.80 14.45
N GLU A 108 5.29 -10.64 15.16
CA GLU A 108 6.69 -10.42 15.56
C GLU A 108 7.64 -10.38 14.35
N ARG A 109 7.24 -11.00 13.24
CA ARG A 109 8.03 -11.11 12.01
C ARG A 109 7.34 -10.48 10.81
N LEU A 110 6.42 -9.55 11.04
CA LEU A 110 5.53 -9.03 10.01
C LEU A 110 6.28 -8.49 8.78
N ASP A 111 7.26 -7.61 8.99
CA ASP A 111 8.07 -7.05 7.90
C ASP A 111 9.33 -7.86 7.58
N TYR A 112 9.62 -8.95 8.30
CA TYR A 112 10.82 -9.77 8.01
C TYR A 112 10.73 -10.50 6.67
N THR A 113 9.53 -10.61 6.11
CA THR A 113 9.25 -11.26 4.82
C THR A 113 9.27 -10.30 3.64
N THR A 114 9.50 -9.00 3.85
CA THR A 114 9.72 -8.05 2.74
C THR A 114 11.04 -8.43 2.06
N LYS A 115 10.97 -8.85 0.80
CA LYS A 115 12.10 -9.46 0.09
C LYS A 115 13.13 -8.44 -0.39
N GLU A 116 12.77 -7.16 -0.43
CA GLU A 116 13.60 -6.09 -1.00
C GLU A 116 13.74 -4.93 0.00
N GLY A 117 15.00 -4.55 0.27
CA GLY A 117 15.32 -3.43 1.15
C GLY A 117 15.21 -3.72 2.65
N PRO A 118 15.16 -2.67 3.48
CA PRO A 118 14.99 -2.79 4.92
C PRO A 118 13.68 -3.52 5.27
N ARG A 119 13.72 -4.36 6.30
CA ARG A 119 12.58 -5.16 6.80
C ARG A 119 11.59 -4.30 7.59
N ASP A 120 11.03 -3.29 6.94
CA ASP A 120 10.29 -2.21 7.61
C ASP A 120 9.06 -1.68 6.85
N TYR A 121 8.64 -2.31 5.74
CA TYR A 121 7.66 -1.71 4.84
C TYR A 121 6.40 -1.20 5.55
N SER A 122 5.73 -2.05 6.33
CA SER A 122 4.50 -1.63 6.99
C SER A 122 4.76 -0.66 8.15
N ASN A 123 5.86 -0.83 8.88
CA ASN A 123 6.25 0.10 9.94
C ASN A 123 6.52 1.51 9.40
N ASP A 124 7.28 1.65 8.31
CA ASP A 124 7.58 2.93 7.68
C ASP A 124 6.30 3.56 7.09
N VAL A 125 5.46 2.78 6.40
CA VAL A 125 4.17 3.29 5.89
C VAL A 125 3.28 3.79 7.03
N VAL A 126 3.18 3.07 8.16
CA VAL A 126 2.38 3.52 9.32
C VAL A 126 2.93 4.82 9.90
N ALA A 127 4.26 4.95 10.03
CA ALA A 127 4.89 6.18 10.52
C ALA A 127 4.63 7.38 9.58
N ARG A 128 4.77 7.17 8.26
CA ARG A 128 4.42 8.20 7.26
C ARG A 128 2.95 8.56 7.30
N ALA A 129 2.06 7.60 7.52
CA ALA A 129 0.62 7.84 7.60
C ALA A 129 0.26 8.71 8.81
N GLN A 130 0.94 8.54 9.95
CA GLN A 130 0.76 9.44 11.10
C GLN A 130 1.10 10.89 10.73
N TYR A 131 2.24 11.11 10.05
CA TYR A 131 2.62 12.43 9.55
C TYR A 131 1.57 13.00 8.58
N TYR A 132 1.12 12.24 7.57
CA TYR A 132 0.15 12.75 6.60
C TYR A 132 -1.21 13.08 7.24
N ARG A 133 -1.64 12.32 8.25
CA ARG A 133 -2.86 12.59 9.00
C ARG A 133 -2.81 13.94 9.72
N GLU A 134 -1.66 14.30 10.26
CA GLU A 134 -1.44 15.60 10.88
C GLU A 134 -1.34 16.74 9.85
N ASN A 135 -1.03 16.41 8.60
CA ASN A 135 -0.77 17.37 7.52
C ASN A 135 -1.84 17.37 6.41
N GLY A 136 -3.11 17.19 6.80
CA GLY A 136 -4.26 17.46 5.91
C GLY A 136 -4.80 16.26 5.12
N TYR A 137 -4.24 15.06 5.28
CA TYR A 137 -4.83 13.84 4.76
C TYR A 137 -5.73 13.20 5.83
N LYS A 138 -6.94 13.74 5.98
CA LYS A 138 -7.95 13.31 6.95
C LYS A 138 -9.23 12.85 6.26
#